data_AF-A0A2V8GBY1-F1
#
_entry.id   AF-A0A2V8GBY1-F1
#
_cell.length_a   1.000
_cell.length_b   1.000
_cell.length_c   1.000
_cell.angle_alpha   90.00
_cell.angle_beta   90.00
_cell.angle_gamma   90.00
#
_symmetry.space_group_name_H-M   'P 1'
#
loop_
_entity.id
_entity.type
_entity.pdbx_description
1 polymer ?
#
loop_
_entity_poly.entity_id
_entity_poly.type
_entity_poly.pdbx_seq_one_letter_code
_entity_poly.pdbx_strand_id
1 'polypeptide(L)'
;MTDPLAGTWVGTFNDAQAGTGTMRMTLTSPIAGGVSGTWESTFPNAAANNGGQVSGGTTSNGTALFFTPRAPWACPDGRSDMSFAVTLTLNANRLTGNWTALNCHGGSLDLVKQ
;
A
#
# COMPACT_ATOMS: atom_id res chain seq x y z
N MET A 1 -19.62 13.93 0.09
CA MET A 1 -18.47 13.98 -0.83
C MET A 1 -17.70 12.68 -0.65
N THR A 2 -17.31 12.02 -1.75
CA THR A 2 -16.44 10.84 -1.72
C THR A 2 -14.99 11.28 -1.52
N ASP A 3 -14.22 10.58 -0.69
CA ASP A 3 -12.80 10.86 -0.50
C ASP A 3 -12.04 10.74 -1.83
N PRO A 4 -11.09 11.65 -2.15
CA PRO A 4 -10.35 11.62 -3.40
C PRO A 4 -9.48 10.36 -3.57
N LEU A 5 -9.26 9.57 -2.51
CA LEU A 5 -8.59 8.28 -2.57
C LEU A 5 -9.50 7.14 -3.06
N ALA A 6 -10.82 7.32 -3.09
CA ALA A 6 -11.73 6.28 -3.59
C ALA A 6 -11.44 5.96 -5.07
N GLY A 7 -11.45 4.67 -5.42
CA GLY A 7 -11.16 4.18 -6.77
C GLY A 7 -10.12 3.06 -6.78
N THR A 8 -9.69 2.69 -7.98
CA THR A 8 -8.65 1.68 -8.20
C THR A 8 -7.33 2.35 -8.53
N TRP A 9 -6.27 1.92 -7.88
CA TRP A 9 -4.91 2.43 -8.02
C TRP A 9 -3.99 1.30 -8.47
N VAL A 10 -3.19 1.54 -9.50
CA VAL A 10 -2.25 0.56 -10.03
C VAL A 10 -0.91 1.23 -10.29
N GLY A 11 0.18 0.56 -9.96
CA GLY A 11 1.50 1.03 -10.32
C GLY A 11 2.61 0.25 -9.66
N THR A 12 3.75 0.91 -9.47
CA THR A 12 4.97 0.30 -8.98
C THR A 12 4.98 0.21 -7.47
N PHE A 13 5.43 -0.95 -6.98
CA PHE A 13 5.68 -1.22 -5.58
C PHE A 13 7.12 -1.69 -5.40
N ASN A 14 7.95 -0.85 -4.79
CA ASN A 14 9.33 -1.17 -4.49
C ASN A 14 9.43 -1.64 -3.05
N ASP A 15 9.96 -2.83 -2.85
CA ASP A 15 10.31 -3.40 -1.55
C ASP A 15 11.82 -3.66 -1.49
N ALA A 16 12.42 -3.35 -0.35
CA ALA A 16 13.85 -3.53 -0.12
C ALA A 16 14.28 -5.01 -0.14
N GLN A 17 13.38 -5.95 0.14
CA GLN A 17 13.68 -7.39 0.17
C GLN A 17 13.26 -8.10 -1.13
N ALA A 18 12.04 -7.84 -1.60
CA ALA A 18 11.42 -8.47 -2.77
C ALA A 18 11.75 -7.77 -4.10
N GLY A 19 12.33 -6.57 -4.06
CA GLY A 19 12.66 -5.77 -5.23
C GLY A 19 11.47 -5.00 -5.78
N THR A 20 11.46 -4.78 -7.09
CA THR A 20 10.40 -4.01 -7.77
C THR A 20 9.29 -4.93 -8.28
N GLY A 21 8.07 -4.64 -7.87
CA GLY A 21 6.85 -5.29 -8.34
C GLY A 21 5.78 -4.29 -8.74
N THR A 22 4.57 -4.80 -8.93
CA THR A 22 3.36 -4.01 -9.16
C THR A 22 2.40 -4.17 -7.99
N MET A 23 1.63 -3.13 -7.72
CA MET A 23 0.52 -3.16 -6.76
C MET A 23 -0.77 -2.72 -7.46
N ARG A 24 -1.87 -3.39 -7.13
CA ARG A 24 -3.24 -2.97 -7.41
C ARG A 24 -3.97 -2.79 -6.08
N MET A 25 -4.58 -1.64 -5.88
CA MET A 25 -5.32 -1.30 -4.66
C MET A 25 -6.70 -0.75 -5.03
N THR A 26 -7.75 -1.27 -4.41
CA THR A 26 -9.12 -0.80 -4.62
C THR A 26 -9.64 -0.21 -3.31
N LEU A 27 -9.99 1.07 -3.32
CA LEU A 27 -10.44 1.80 -2.15
C LEU A 27 -11.89 2.27 -2.32
N THR A 28 -12.66 2.13 -1.25
CA THR A 28 -14.01 2.67 -1.10
C THR A 28 -14.02 3.71 0.02
N SER A 29 -14.88 4.72 -0.11
CA SER A 29 -15.02 5.80 0.88
C SER A 29 -16.48 5.87 1.33
N PRO A 30 -16.86 5.12 2.38
CA PRO A 30 -18.22 5.18 2.93
C PRO A 30 -18.48 6.49 3.68
N ILE A 31 -17.43 7.14 4.17
CA ILE A 31 -17.45 8.43 4.87
C ILE A 31 -16.38 9.37 4.32
N ALA A 32 -16.62 10.68 4.34
CA ALA A 32 -15.63 11.66 3.90
C ALA A 32 -14.39 11.62 4.82
N GLY A 33 -13.19 11.59 4.22
CA GLY A 33 -11.92 11.55 4.95
C GLY A 33 -11.44 10.16 5.36
N GLY A 34 -12.24 9.11 5.11
CA GLY A 34 -11.89 7.73 5.40
C GLY A 34 -12.02 6.84 4.16
N VAL A 35 -11.04 5.94 4.00
CA VAL A 35 -11.06 4.89 2.98
C VAL A 35 -10.75 3.52 3.56
N SER A 36 -11.32 2.50 2.93
CA SER A 36 -11.03 1.09 3.20
C SER A 36 -11.15 0.28 1.92
N GLY A 37 -10.42 -0.81 1.82
CA GLY A 37 -10.56 -1.75 0.72
C GLY A 37 -9.46 -2.81 0.70
N THR A 38 -9.08 -3.23 -0.49
CA THR A 38 -8.15 -4.34 -0.70
C THR A 38 -6.95 -3.94 -1.54
N TRP A 39 -5.88 -4.71 -1.40
CA TRP A 39 -4.69 -4.56 -2.22
C TRP A 39 -4.13 -5.93 -2.59
N GLU A 40 -3.41 -5.97 -3.70
CA GLU A 40 -2.66 -7.11 -4.19
C GLU A 40 -1.33 -6.62 -4.78
N SER A 41 -0.30 -7.43 -4.66
CA SER A 41 1.04 -7.15 -5.18
C SER A 41 1.59 -8.35 -5.93
N THR A 42 2.30 -8.06 -7.01
CA THR A 42 3.00 -9.06 -7.83
C THR A 42 4.46 -8.65 -7.97
N PHE A 43 5.36 -9.56 -7.62
CA PHE A 43 6.80 -9.42 -7.77
C PHE A 43 7.33 -10.50 -8.72
N PRO A 44 8.54 -10.32 -9.30
CA PRO A 44 9.20 -11.36 -10.09
C PRO A 44 9.38 -12.68 -9.32
N ASN A 45 9.67 -12.59 -8.01
CA ASN A 45 9.63 -13.76 -7.12
C ASN A 45 8.21 -13.94 -6.57
N ALA A 46 7.51 -14.97 -7.06
CA ALA A 46 6.13 -15.25 -6.67
C ALA A 46 5.95 -15.54 -5.16
N ALA A 47 7.00 -15.98 -4.45
CA ALA A 47 6.95 -16.17 -3.00
C ALA A 47 6.76 -14.85 -2.23
N ALA A 48 7.08 -13.71 -2.85
CA ALA A 48 6.87 -12.39 -2.28
C ALA A 48 5.50 -11.78 -2.63
N ASN A 49 4.70 -12.43 -3.48
CA ASN A 49 3.37 -11.94 -3.83
C ASN A 49 2.47 -11.96 -2.61
N ASN A 50 1.78 -10.85 -2.37
CA ASN A 50 0.90 -10.72 -1.22
C ASN A 50 -0.31 -9.84 -1.57
N GLY A 51 -1.26 -9.78 -0.66
CA GLY A 51 -2.41 -8.89 -0.74
C GLY A 51 -3.06 -8.79 0.61
N GLY A 52 -4.20 -8.12 0.71
CA GLY A 52 -4.92 -8.04 1.96
C GLY A 52 -5.82 -6.83 2.05
N GLN A 53 -6.00 -6.36 3.28
CA GLN A 53 -6.83 -5.19 3.57
C GLN A 53 -5.99 -3.93 3.65
N VAL A 54 -6.60 -2.82 3.29
CA VAL A 54 -6.03 -1.47 3.46
C VAL A 54 -7.10 -0.56 4.04
N SER A 55 -6.68 0.33 4.93
CA SER A 55 -7.53 1.39 5.47
C SER A 55 -6.72 2.66 5.69
N GLY A 56 -7.40 3.79 5.83
CA GLY A 56 -6.73 5.05 6.13
C GLY A 56 -7.54 6.24 5.65
N GLY A 57 -6.85 7.31 5.27
CA GLY A 57 -7.53 8.53 4.85
C GLY A 57 -6.57 9.65 4.47
N THR A 58 -7.18 10.72 3.97
CA THR A 58 -6.48 11.97 3.67
C THR A 58 -6.60 12.92 4.87
N THR A 59 -5.46 13.46 5.31
CA THR A 59 -5.39 14.52 6.32
C THR A 59 -4.89 15.81 5.69
N SER A 60 -4.91 16.93 6.42
CA SER A 60 -4.33 18.20 5.96
C SER A 60 -2.83 18.09 5.62
N ASN A 61 -2.14 17.09 6.18
CA ASN A 61 -0.69 16.95 6.09
C ASN A 61 -0.24 15.80 5.16
N GLY A 62 -1.19 15.14 4.48
CA GLY A 62 -0.89 14.04 3.56
C GLY A 62 -1.87 12.86 3.68
N THR A 63 -1.62 11.82 2.89
CA THR A 63 -2.39 10.58 2.89
C THR A 63 -1.65 9.52 3.71
N ALA A 64 -2.32 8.96 4.72
CA ALA A 64 -1.80 7.84 5.49
C ALA A 64 -2.67 6.61 5.24
N LEU A 65 -2.03 5.51 4.85
CA LEU A 65 -2.68 4.22 4.63
C LEU A 65 -1.99 3.14 5.45
N PHE A 66 -2.78 2.25 6.03
CA PHE A 66 -2.36 1.11 6.82
C PHE A 66 -2.78 -0.17 6.10
N PHE A 67 -1.83 -1.07 5.92
CA PHE A 67 -2.01 -2.30 5.17
C PHE A 67 -1.85 -3.49 6.10
N THR A 68 -2.81 -4.40 6.02
CA THR A 68 -2.79 -5.69 6.71
C THR A 68 -2.69 -6.80 5.67
N PRO A 69 -1.51 -7.42 5.50
CA PRO A 69 -1.33 -8.56 4.60
C PRO A 69 -2.20 -9.77 5.00
N ARG A 70 -2.61 -10.56 4.02
CA ARG A 70 -3.32 -11.84 4.20
C ARG A 70 -2.42 -12.93 4.74
N ALA A 71 -1.12 -12.83 4.48
CA ALA A 71 -0.09 -13.74 4.94
C ALA A 71 1.12 -12.94 5.45
N PRO A 72 1.80 -13.42 6.52
CA PRO A 72 3.00 -12.77 7.02
C PRO A 72 4.06 -12.66 5.92
N TRP A 73 4.71 -11.51 5.82
CA TRP A 73 5.83 -11.30 4.90
C TRP A 73 7.14 -11.67 5.59
N ALA A 74 7.85 -12.67 5.07
CA ALA A 74 9.01 -13.24 5.75
C ALA A 74 10.26 -12.35 5.64
N CYS A 75 10.91 -12.13 6.78
CA CYS A 75 12.19 -11.44 6.86
C CYS A 75 13.37 -12.43 6.80
N PRO A 76 14.55 -12.01 6.29
CA PRO A 76 15.74 -12.85 6.24
C PRO A 76 16.24 -13.34 7.61
N ASP A 77 15.91 -12.63 8.68
CA ASP A 77 16.29 -12.96 10.06
C ASP A 77 15.30 -13.90 10.76
N GLY A 78 14.31 -14.42 10.04
CA GLY A 78 13.29 -15.35 10.55
C GLY A 78 12.08 -14.68 11.20
N ARG A 79 12.03 -13.34 11.29
CA ARG A 79 10.83 -12.60 11.69
C ARG A 79 9.84 -12.47 10.53
N SER A 80 8.69 -11.86 10.78
CA SER A 80 7.72 -11.56 9.73
C SER A 80 6.95 -10.28 9.99
N ASP A 81 6.62 -9.57 8.92
CA ASP A 81 5.79 -8.37 8.95
C ASP A 81 4.32 -8.72 8.69
N MET A 82 3.44 -8.29 9.60
CA MET A 82 1.98 -8.49 9.55
C MET A 82 1.20 -7.19 9.37
N SER A 83 1.92 -6.08 9.19
CA SER A 83 1.35 -4.77 8.89
C SER A 83 2.42 -3.86 8.34
N PHE A 84 2.03 -2.93 7.46
CA PHE A 84 2.89 -1.81 7.09
C PHE A 84 2.09 -0.52 6.94
N ALA A 85 2.76 0.61 7.17
CA ALA A 85 2.18 1.93 7.01
C ALA A 85 2.82 2.65 5.83
N VAL A 86 2.02 3.45 5.13
CA VAL A 86 2.45 4.22 3.97
C VAL A 86 2.08 5.67 4.19
N THR A 87 3.05 6.56 3.96
CA THR A 87 2.80 8.01 3.84
C THR A 87 2.91 8.40 2.38
N LEU A 88 1.80 8.89 1.82
CA LEU A 88 1.65 9.21 0.41
C LEU A 88 1.33 10.70 0.21
N THR A 89 1.80 11.23 -0.92
CA THR A 89 1.35 12.49 -1.50
C THR A 89 0.39 12.17 -2.64
N LEU A 90 -0.83 12.69 -2.54
CA LEU A 90 -1.82 12.65 -3.61
C LEU A 90 -1.64 13.88 -4.52
N ASN A 91 -1.26 13.66 -5.77
CA ASN A 91 -1.23 14.68 -6.80
C ASN A 91 -2.15 14.27 -7.96
N ALA A 92 -3.34 14.88 -8.01
CA ALA A 92 -4.41 14.55 -8.93
C ALA A 92 -4.76 13.04 -8.92
N ASN A 93 -4.30 12.29 -9.92
CA ASN A 93 -4.54 10.85 -10.08
C ASN A 93 -3.33 9.99 -9.75
N ARG A 94 -2.30 10.54 -9.07
CA ARG A 94 -1.07 9.81 -8.71
C ARG A 94 -0.81 9.86 -7.22
N LEU A 95 -0.53 8.69 -6.63
CA LEU A 95 -0.08 8.51 -5.26
C LEU A 95 1.39 8.13 -5.27
N THR A 96 2.22 8.94 -4.62
CA THR A 96 3.66 8.65 -4.46
C THR A 96 4.07 8.76 -3.02
N GLY A 97 4.98 7.90 -2.57
CA GLY A 97 5.52 8.02 -1.22
C GLY A 97 6.29 6.79 -0.77
N ASN A 98 6.54 6.74 0.53
CA ASN A 98 7.34 5.70 1.15
C ASN A 98 6.49 4.90 2.12
N TRP A 99 6.89 3.64 2.30
CA TRP A 99 6.26 2.74 3.23
C TRP A 99 7.30 2.04 4.09
N THR A 100 6.87 1.67 5.29
CA THR A 100 7.72 0.98 6.27
C THR A 100 6.90 -0.10 6.96
N ALA A 101 7.47 -1.30 7.04
CA ALA A 101 6.99 -2.31 7.97
C ALA A 101 7.79 -2.23 9.29
N LEU A 102 7.46 -3.10 10.24
CA LEU A 102 8.08 -3.07 11.57
C LEU A 102 9.50 -3.66 11.57
N ASN A 103 9.74 -4.70 10.77
CA ASN A 103 10.94 -5.53 10.91
C ASN A 103 11.98 -5.27 9.82
N CYS A 104 11.68 -5.59 8.56
CA CYS A 104 12.70 -5.59 7.50
C CYS A 104 12.22 -5.07 6.15
N HIS A 105 10.91 -4.99 5.95
CA HIS A 105 10.30 -4.54 4.73
C HIS A 105 10.09 -3.02 4.71
N GLY A 106 10.14 -2.46 3.51
CA GLY A 106 10.02 -1.02 3.30
C GLY A 106 10.49 -0.62 1.92
N GLY A 107 10.13 0.59 1.50
CA GLY A 107 10.49 1.10 0.19
C GLY A 107 9.55 2.20 -0.27
N SER A 108 9.18 2.17 -1.54
CA SER A 108 8.37 3.21 -2.15
C SER A 108 7.19 2.68 -2.96
N LEU A 109 6.17 3.53 -3.08
CA LEU A 109 4.96 3.30 -3.87
C LEU A 109 4.79 4.44 -4.86
N ASP A 110 4.38 4.08 -6.08
CA ASP A 110 4.02 5.01 -7.14
C ASP A 110 2.84 4.43 -7.92
N LEU A 111 1.64 4.89 -7.60
CA LEU A 111 0.39 4.34 -8.09
C LEU A 111 -0.39 5.42 -8.85
N VAL A 112 -1.03 5.02 -9.95
CA VAL A 112 -1.90 5.87 -10.75
C VAL A 112 -3.32 5.35 -10.65
N LYS A 113 -4.29 6.26 -10.53
CA LYS A 113 -5.72 5.91 -10.53
C LYS A 113 -6.13 5.46 -11.93
N GLN A 114 -6.83 4.32 -12.01
CA GLN A 114 -7.45 3.80 -13.24
C GLN A 114 -8.89 4.27 -13.39
#